data_AF-A0A0B8Q5A6-F1
#
_entry.id   AF-A0A0B8Q5A6-F1
#
_cell.length_a   1.000
_cell.length_b   1.000
_cell.length_c   1.000
_cell.angle_alpha   90.00
_cell.angle_beta   90.00
_cell.angle_gamma   90.00
#
_symmetry.space_group_name_H-M   'P 1'
#
loop_
_entity.id
_entity.type
_entity.pdbx_description
1 polymer ?
#
loop_
_entity_poly.entity_id
_entity_poly.type
_entity_poly.pdbx_seq_one_letter_code
_entity_poly.pdbx_strand_id
1 'polypeptide(L)'
;MNPEFLVQGLVTGLDSFPLLAVVLFTLAGNLMSQGGISKRLLHVAEVFFGHFTGGLGIVAIVACMFFASISGTGSATVAAIGLTMIPSMVKKGYSRSFSGALIASSGGIGVIIPPSVVMIVYAITAEVSVTKMFMAGIIPGIVVGIALIGYCVIVSHIKGYQGNDRKATWSEKWAALREASCYVIASHHPRRYLLWHLHSNRIGGDRCYVRTLLWHVCV
;
A
#
# COMPACT_ATOMS: atom_id res chain seq x y z
N MET A 1 -0.70 4.64 47.24
CA MET A 1 -1.12 5.17 45.93
C MET A 1 -2.63 5.14 45.91
N ASN A 2 -3.30 6.29 45.83
CA ASN A 2 -4.76 6.34 45.86
C ASN A 2 -5.31 5.81 44.51
N PRO A 3 -6.25 4.85 44.51
CA PRO A 3 -6.80 4.27 43.28
C PRO A 3 -7.48 5.33 42.39
N GLU A 4 -8.02 6.40 42.99
CA GLU A 4 -8.59 7.58 42.33
C GLU A 4 -7.61 8.21 41.31
N PHE A 5 -6.35 8.41 41.70
CA PHE A 5 -5.32 8.98 40.81
C PHE A 5 -4.98 8.05 39.63
N LEU A 6 -5.10 6.75 39.84
CA LEU A 6 -4.84 5.73 38.83
C LEU A 6 -5.96 5.70 37.79
N VAL A 7 -7.21 5.79 38.24
CA VAL A 7 -8.39 5.89 37.37
C VAL A 7 -8.38 7.21 36.59
N GLN A 8 -8.07 8.33 37.24
CA GLN A 8 -8.06 9.64 36.60
C GLN A 8 -6.93 9.78 35.56
N GLY A 9 -5.75 9.21 35.82
CA GLY A 9 -4.65 9.15 34.85
C GLY A 9 -4.94 8.28 33.63
N LEU A 10 -5.66 7.16 33.82
CA LEU A 10 -6.10 6.31 32.70
C LEU A 10 -7.16 7.02 31.84
N VAL A 11 -8.13 7.70 32.46
CA VAL A 11 -9.19 8.42 31.74
C VAL A 11 -8.64 9.62 30.96
N THR A 12 -7.74 10.41 31.55
CA THR A 12 -7.09 11.54 30.83
C THR A 12 -6.13 11.08 29.74
N GLY A 13 -5.49 9.92 29.89
CA GLY A 13 -4.73 9.30 28.81
C GLY A 13 -5.60 8.98 27.59
N LEU A 14 -6.79 8.41 27.81
CA LEU A 14 -7.72 8.03 26.73
C LEU A 14 -8.33 9.24 25.99
N ASP A 15 -8.44 10.39 26.63
CA ASP A 15 -8.92 11.65 26.02
C ASP A 15 -7.88 12.34 25.12
N SER A 16 -6.70 11.73 24.95
CA SER A 16 -5.68 12.26 24.06
C SER A 16 -6.08 12.03 22.59
N PHE A 17 -6.37 13.10 21.86
CA PHE A 17 -6.65 13.13 20.41
C PHE A 17 -5.77 12.19 19.55
N PRO A 18 -4.47 12.01 19.85
CA PRO A 18 -3.63 11.06 19.11
C PRO A 18 -4.00 9.58 19.29
N LEU A 19 -4.48 9.15 20.47
CA LEU A 19 -4.86 7.74 20.70
C LEU A 19 -6.09 7.36 19.86
N LEU A 20 -7.05 8.28 19.74
CA LEU A 20 -8.17 8.13 18.81
C LEU A 20 -7.69 8.01 17.36
N ALA A 21 -6.72 8.84 16.96
CA ALA A 21 -6.13 8.80 15.62
C ALA A 21 -5.41 7.46 15.36
N VAL A 22 -4.67 6.93 16.32
CA VAL A 22 -3.99 5.62 16.20
C VAL A 22 -5.00 4.50 15.93
N VAL A 23 -6.11 4.45 16.66
CA VAL A 23 -7.15 3.43 16.48
C VAL A 23 -7.83 3.59 15.12
N LEU A 24 -8.20 4.81 14.73
CA LEU A 24 -8.85 5.09 13.45
C LEU A 24 -7.94 4.78 12.24
N PHE A 25 -6.64 5.12 12.31
CA PHE A 25 -5.68 4.78 11.25
C PHE A 25 -5.47 3.28 11.12
N THR A 26 -5.36 2.56 12.24
CA THR A 26 -5.24 1.10 12.22
C THR A 26 -6.50 0.44 11.63
N LEU A 27 -7.69 0.94 12.01
CA LEU A 27 -8.97 0.49 11.46
C LEU A 27 -9.05 0.76 9.95
N ALA A 28 -8.68 1.96 9.50
CA ALA A 28 -8.67 2.32 8.08
C ALA A 28 -7.69 1.45 7.27
N GLY A 29 -6.48 1.18 7.79
CA GLY A 29 -5.50 0.31 7.16
C GLY A 29 -6.03 -1.13 7.00
N ASN A 30 -6.67 -1.67 8.04
CA ASN A 30 -7.31 -2.99 7.97
C ASN A 30 -8.48 -3.03 6.98
N LEU A 31 -9.32 -1.99 6.96
CA LEU A 31 -10.43 -1.87 6.01
C LEU A 31 -9.93 -1.81 4.57
N MET A 32 -8.84 -1.07 4.30
CA MET A 32 -8.23 -1.01 2.97
C MET A 32 -7.61 -2.33 2.53
N SER A 33 -6.97 -3.04 3.48
CA SER A 33 -6.41 -4.37 3.24
C SER A 33 -7.49 -5.38 2.84
N GLN A 34 -8.61 -5.38 3.55
CA GLN A 34 -9.71 -6.33 3.34
C GLN A 34 -10.64 -5.92 2.19
N GLY A 35 -10.82 -4.61 1.95
CA GLY A 35 -11.70 -4.06 0.92
C GLY A 35 -11.14 -4.14 -0.51
N GLY A 36 -10.02 -4.82 -0.74
CA GLY A 36 -9.45 -5.04 -2.08
C GLY A 36 -8.77 -3.82 -2.71
N ILE A 37 -8.76 -2.68 -2.03
CA ILE A 37 -8.11 -1.44 -2.48
C ILE A 37 -6.60 -1.68 -2.66
N SER A 38 -5.97 -2.44 -1.76
CA SER A 38 -4.53 -2.77 -1.83
C SER A 38 -4.15 -3.50 -3.12
N LYS A 39 -4.99 -4.44 -3.59
CA LYS A 39 -4.74 -5.16 -4.85
C LYS A 39 -4.82 -4.23 -6.06
N ARG A 40 -5.72 -3.25 -6.02
CA ARG A 40 -5.87 -2.25 -7.08
C ARG A 40 -4.69 -1.27 -7.11
N LEU A 41 -4.23 -0.83 -5.93
CA LEU A 41 -3.08 0.05 -5.80
C LEU A 41 -1.79 -0.63 -6.29
N LEU A 42 -1.64 -1.93 -5.98
CA LEU A 42 -0.58 -2.77 -6.54
C LEU A 42 -0.65 -2.81 -8.07
N HIS A 43 -1.82 -3.04 -8.66
CA HIS A 43 -1.98 -3.04 -10.12
C HIS A 43 -1.64 -1.68 -10.76
N VAL A 44 -1.98 -0.56 -10.10
CA VAL A 44 -1.55 0.76 -10.56
C VAL A 44 -0.02 0.86 -10.52
N ALA A 45 0.61 0.50 -9.40
CA ALA A 45 2.07 0.50 -9.30
C ALA A 45 2.72 -0.40 -10.37
N GLU A 46 2.16 -1.59 -10.65
CA GLU A 46 2.60 -2.49 -11.72
C GLU A 46 2.56 -1.82 -13.11
N VAL A 47 1.50 -1.07 -13.42
CA VAL A 47 1.37 -0.35 -14.69
C VAL A 47 2.37 0.81 -14.80
N PHE A 48 2.76 1.42 -13.68
CA PHE A 48 3.76 2.50 -13.70
C PHE A 48 5.20 1.97 -13.76
N PHE A 49 5.54 0.97 -12.94
CA PHE A 49 6.92 0.54 -12.67
C PHE A 49 7.28 -0.86 -13.20
N GLY A 50 6.31 -1.65 -13.66
CA GLY A 50 6.55 -3.03 -14.12
C GLY A 50 7.44 -3.18 -15.36
N HIS A 51 7.67 -2.09 -16.09
CA HIS A 51 8.44 -2.04 -17.35
C HIS A 51 9.95 -1.97 -17.16
N PHE A 52 10.41 -1.67 -15.95
CA PHE A 52 11.83 -1.62 -15.66
C PHE A 52 12.39 -3.02 -15.42
N THR A 53 13.67 -3.22 -15.71
CA THR A 53 14.44 -4.39 -15.26
C THR A 53 14.38 -4.45 -13.73
N GLY A 54 13.90 -5.55 -13.16
CA GLY A 54 13.59 -5.59 -11.72
C GLY A 54 12.23 -4.98 -11.33
N GLY A 55 11.37 -4.65 -12.30
CA GLY A 55 10.16 -3.84 -12.10
C GLY A 55 9.21 -4.36 -11.04
N LEU A 56 9.04 -5.68 -10.87
CA LEU A 56 8.20 -6.22 -9.79
C LEU A 56 8.75 -5.92 -8.40
N GLY A 57 10.07 -5.89 -8.24
CA GLY A 57 10.67 -5.53 -6.95
C GLY A 57 10.46 -4.05 -6.64
N ILE A 58 10.55 -3.18 -7.64
CA ILE A 58 10.27 -1.75 -7.49
C ILE A 58 8.80 -1.53 -7.12
N VAL A 59 7.89 -2.22 -7.82
CA VAL A 59 6.45 -2.21 -7.50
C VAL A 59 6.20 -2.66 -6.07
N ALA A 60 6.86 -3.74 -5.63
CA ALA A 60 6.73 -4.25 -4.27
C ALA A 60 7.16 -3.20 -3.24
N ILE A 61 8.33 -2.56 -3.45
CA ILE A 61 8.84 -1.52 -2.55
C ILE A 61 7.88 -0.32 -2.52
N VAL A 62 7.48 0.19 -3.67
CA VAL A 62 6.57 1.35 -3.76
C VAL A 62 5.22 1.04 -3.10
N ALA A 63 4.67 -0.14 -3.36
CA ALA A 63 3.43 -0.55 -2.72
C ALA A 63 3.58 -0.72 -1.21
N CYS A 64 4.69 -1.28 -0.73
CA CYS A 64 4.99 -1.33 0.70
C CYS A 64 5.10 0.08 1.29
N MET A 65 5.75 1.04 0.62
CA MET A 65 5.85 2.42 1.09
C MET A 65 4.47 3.08 1.22
N PHE A 66 3.62 2.95 0.19
CA PHE A 66 2.26 3.52 0.21
C PHE A 66 1.33 2.83 1.22
N PHE A 67 1.41 1.51 1.34
CA PHE A 67 0.54 0.77 2.24
C PHE A 67 0.97 0.95 3.69
N ALA A 68 2.27 1.05 3.93
CA ALA A 68 2.81 1.26 5.25
C ALA A 68 2.67 2.70 5.74
N SER A 69 2.61 3.70 4.84
CA SER A 69 2.19 5.07 5.18
C SER A 69 0.69 5.19 5.49
N ILE A 70 -0.08 4.11 5.42
CA ILE A 70 -1.49 4.10 5.80
C ILE A 70 -1.69 3.22 7.03
N SER A 71 -1.10 2.02 7.02
CA SER A 71 -1.22 1.07 8.14
C SER A 71 -0.31 1.43 9.33
N GLY A 72 0.77 2.19 9.10
CA GLY A 72 1.77 2.53 10.11
C GLY A 72 2.53 1.34 10.70
N THR A 73 2.33 0.12 10.17
CA THR A 73 2.87 -1.12 10.75
C THR A 73 3.54 -1.99 9.70
N GLY A 74 4.79 -2.36 9.97
CA GLY A 74 5.59 -3.15 9.03
C GLY A 74 5.07 -4.58 8.86
N SER A 75 4.70 -5.25 9.95
CA SER A 75 4.18 -6.63 9.92
C SER A 75 2.86 -6.76 9.16
N ALA A 76 1.93 -5.82 9.34
CA ALA A 76 0.67 -5.82 8.60
C ALA A 76 0.89 -5.59 7.10
N THR A 77 1.82 -4.70 6.75
CA THR A 77 2.18 -4.43 5.36
C THR A 77 2.79 -5.67 4.68
N VAL A 78 3.73 -6.34 5.36
CA VAL A 78 4.35 -7.58 4.86
C VAL A 78 3.30 -8.67 4.69
N ALA A 79 2.34 -8.81 5.61
CA ALA A 79 1.27 -9.78 5.49
C ALA A 79 0.34 -9.46 4.30
N ALA A 80 -0.11 -8.21 4.16
CA ALA A 80 -1.03 -7.81 3.10
C ALA A 80 -0.41 -7.91 1.69
N ILE A 81 0.81 -7.40 1.52
CA ILE A 81 1.48 -7.34 0.21
C ILE A 81 2.21 -8.65 -0.10
N GLY A 82 2.86 -9.24 0.90
CA GLY A 82 3.64 -10.48 0.75
C GLY A 82 2.82 -11.64 0.21
N LEU A 83 1.57 -11.80 0.66
CA LEU A 83 0.67 -12.86 0.20
C LEU A 83 0.38 -12.79 -1.31
N THR A 84 0.42 -11.60 -1.90
CA THR A 84 0.14 -11.40 -3.33
C THR A 84 1.43 -11.32 -4.16
N MET A 85 2.44 -10.60 -3.64
CA MET A 85 3.61 -10.23 -4.42
C MET A 85 4.69 -11.32 -4.44
N ILE A 86 4.94 -12.01 -3.32
CA ILE A 86 5.91 -13.12 -3.27
C ILE A 86 5.59 -14.20 -4.31
N PRO A 87 4.36 -14.75 -4.41
CA PRO A 87 4.05 -15.76 -5.43
C PRO A 87 4.10 -15.19 -6.86
N SER A 88 3.75 -13.91 -7.06
CA SER A 88 3.85 -13.24 -8.37
C SER A 88 5.30 -13.10 -8.84
N MET A 89 6.19 -12.68 -7.95
CA MET A 89 7.63 -12.58 -8.22
C MET A 89 8.25 -13.96 -8.52
N VAL A 90 7.90 -14.99 -7.76
CA VAL A 90 8.40 -16.37 -7.98
C VAL A 90 7.95 -16.91 -9.34
N LYS A 91 6.69 -16.67 -9.76
CA LYS A 91 6.20 -17.05 -11.09
C LYS A 91 6.97 -16.38 -12.23
N LYS A 92 7.54 -15.20 -11.99
CA LYS A 92 8.35 -14.45 -12.95
C LYS A 92 9.85 -14.73 -12.85
N GLY A 93 10.24 -15.79 -12.14
CA GLY A 93 11.63 -16.24 -12.05
C GLY A 93 12.47 -15.58 -10.95
N TYR A 94 11.86 -14.79 -10.06
CA TYR A 94 12.59 -14.26 -8.90
C TYR A 94 12.80 -15.37 -7.86
N SER A 95 13.96 -15.39 -7.21
CA SER A 95 14.20 -16.35 -6.13
C SER A 95 13.29 -16.07 -4.93
N ARG A 96 12.69 -17.11 -4.35
CA ARG A 96 11.77 -16.99 -3.21
C ARG A 96 12.42 -16.29 -2.00
N SER A 97 13.71 -16.56 -1.77
CA SER A 97 14.50 -15.92 -0.71
C SER A 97 14.67 -14.43 -0.95
N PHE A 98 14.99 -14.01 -2.19
CA PHE A 98 15.10 -12.59 -2.54
C PHE A 98 13.75 -11.88 -2.42
N SER A 99 12.67 -12.46 -2.95
CA SER A 99 11.33 -11.87 -2.86
C SER A 99 10.86 -11.72 -1.42
N GLY A 100 11.08 -12.73 -0.58
CA GLY A 100 10.75 -12.70 0.84
C GLY A 100 11.56 -11.64 1.60
N ALA A 101 12.89 -11.61 1.38
CA ALA A 101 13.76 -10.62 2.01
C ALA A 101 13.42 -9.19 1.57
N LEU A 102 13.15 -8.96 0.28
CA LEU A 102 12.78 -7.65 -0.24
C LEU A 102 11.48 -7.14 0.38
N ILE A 103 10.46 -8.00 0.48
CA ILE A 103 9.17 -7.63 1.09
C ILE A 103 9.35 -7.36 2.60
N ALA A 104 10.10 -8.22 3.30
CA ALA A 104 10.36 -8.04 4.73
C ALA A 104 11.09 -6.72 5.03
N SER A 105 12.14 -6.40 4.25
CA SER A 105 12.89 -5.14 4.39
C SER A 105 12.05 -3.92 4.01
N SER A 106 11.28 -4.00 2.91
CA SER A 106 10.45 -2.88 2.44
C SER A 106 9.25 -2.59 3.33
N GLY A 107 8.67 -3.61 3.97
CA GLY A 107 7.61 -3.42 4.96
C GLY A 107 8.10 -2.65 6.19
N GLY A 108 9.37 -2.82 6.56
CA GLY A 108 9.98 -2.10 7.70
C GLY A 108 10.09 -0.59 7.54
N ILE A 109 10.09 -0.07 6.30
CA ILE A 109 10.19 1.38 6.01
C ILE A 109 8.96 2.15 6.54
N GLY A 110 7.81 1.47 6.69
CA GLY A 110 6.54 2.05 7.13
C GLY A 110 6.53 2.80 8.45
N VAL A 111 7.54 2.55 9.28
CA VAL A 111 7.73 3.24 10.55
C VAL A 111 8.09 4.72 10.34
N ILE A 112 8.76 5.03 9.23
CA ILE A 112 9.35 6.35 8.97
C ILE A 112 8.50 7.19 8.00
N ILE A 113 7.76 6.57 7.09
CA ILE A 113 6.99 7.31 6.06
C ILE A 113 5.66 7.81 6.66
N PRO A 114 5.42 9.13 6.69
CA PRO A 114 4.18 9.69 7.21
C PRO A 114 2.99 9.47 6.24
N PRO A 115 1.75 9.33 6.74
CA PRO A 115 1.35 9.23 8.15
C PRO A 115 1.61 7.83 8.75
N SER A 116 2.32 7.76 9.90
CA SER A 116 2.63 6.49 10.56
C SER A 116 2.27 6.53 12.04
N VAL A 117 1.60 5.47 12.50
CA VAL A 117 1.19 5.28 13.91
C VAL A 117 2.39 5.36 14.84
N VAL A 118 3.52 4.74 14.47
CA VAL A 118 4.73 4.73 15.31
C VAL A 118 5.31 6.12 15.48
N MET A 119 5.27 6.94 14.42
CA MET A 119 5.74 8.34 14.49
C MET A 119 4.86 9.18 15.42
N ILE A 120 3.54 8.95 15.43
CA ILE A 120 2.62 9.64 16.35
C ILE A 120 2.95 9.28 17.79
N VAL A 121 3.10 7.98 18.09
CA VAL A 121 3.45 7.53 19.44
C VAL A 121 4.79 8.11 19.89
N TYR A 122 5.79 8.11 19.02
CA TYR A 122 7.09 8.71 19.31
C TYR A 122 7.01 10.22 19.59
N ALA A 123 6.23 10.95 18.79
CA ALA A 123 6.05 12.39 18.97
C ALA A 123 5.44 12.74 20.34
N ILE A 124 4.51 11.91 20.83
CA ILE A 124 3.89 12.08 22.15
C ILE A 124 4.91 11.83 23.26
N THR A 125 5.65 10.72 23.19
CA THR A 125 6.64 10.37 24.22
C THR A 125 7.80 11.36 24.27
N ALA A 126 8.14 11.95 23.13
CA ALA A 126 9.19 12.97 23.02
C ALA A 126 8.67 14.40 23.22
N GLU A 127 7.38 14.59 23.53
CA GLU A 127 6.72 15.89 23.74
C GLU A 127 6.94 16.90 22.59
N VAL A 128 7.08 16.39 21.35
CA VAL A 128 7.25 17.21 20.15
C VAL A 128 5.97 17.28 19.33
N SER A 129 5.83 18.36 18.56
CA SER A 129 4.69 18.50 17.65
C SER A 129 4.67 17.38 16.59
N VAL A 130 3.55 16.65 16.53
CA VAL A 130 3.29 15.59 15.54
C VAL A 130 3.49 16.10 14.11
N THR A 131 3.01 17.31 13.80
CA THR A 131 3.14 17.92 12.48
C THR A 131 4.60 18.14 12.08
N LYS A 132 5.45 18.57 13.04
CA LYS A 132 6.89 18.74 12.79
C LYS A 132 7.58 17.39 12.55
N MET A 133 7.20 16.37 13.30
CA MET A 133 7.68 14.99 13.09
C MET A 133 7.28 14.44 11.73
N PHE A 134 6.05 14.68 11.28
CA PHE A 134 5.62 14.28 9.94
C PHE A 134 6.41 14.98 8.84
N MET A 135 6.63 16.30 8.94
CA MET A 135 7.47 17.01 7.98
C MET A 135 8.92 16.49 7.97
N ALA A 136 9.48 16.22 9.15
CA ALA A 136 10.82 15.67 9.29
C ALA A 136 10.94 14.25 8.74
N GLY A 137 9.89 13.44 8.80
CA GLY A 137 9.86 12.04 8.35
C GLY A 137 9.82 11.84 6.83
N ILE A 138 9.37 12.84 6.06
CA ILE A 138 9.28 12.73 4.59
C ILE A 138 10.65 12.48 3.97
N ILE A 139 11.65 13.27 4.36
CA ILE A 139 13.02 13.19 3.83
C ILE A 139 13.65 11.80 4.08
N PRO A 140 13.76 11.30 5.32
CA PRO A 140 14.34 9.98 5.58
C PRO A 140 13.53 8.85 4.96
N GLY A 141 12.19 8.96 4.92
CA GLY A 141 11.33 7.97 4.28
C GLY A 141 11.61 7.82 2.79
N ILE A 142 11.77 8.95 2.07
CA ILE A 142 12.12 8.96 0.65
C ILE A 142 13.54 8.42 0.45
N VAL A 143 14.51 8.84 1.27
CA VAL A 143 15.91 8.39 1.16
C VAL A 143 16.01 6.87 1.31
N VAL A 144 15.37 6.29 2.32
CA VAL A 144 15.36 4.83 2.54
C VAL A 144 14.62 4.11 1.41
N GLY A 145 13.51 4.67 0.94
CA GLY A 145 12.78 4.14 -0.21
C GLY A 145 13.62 4.08 -1.48
N ILE A 146 14.31 5.18 -1.80
CA ILE A 146 15.21 5.26 -2.97
C ILE A 146 16.39 4.31 -2.80
N ALA A 147 16.97 4.21 -1.60
CA ALA A 147 18.07 3.29 -1.33
C ALA A 147 17.66 1.82 -1.58
N LEU A 148 16.45 1.43 -1.16
CA LEU A 148 15.92 0.08 -1.41
C LEU A 148 15.58 -0.16 -2.87
N ILE A 149 15.06 0.84 -3.58
CA ILE A 149 14.86 0.77 -5.04
C ILE A 149 16.21 0.58 -5.74
N GLY A 150 17.22 1.35 -5.36
CA GLY A 150 18.59 1.24 -5.89
C GLY A 150 19.18 -0.15 -5.65
N TYR A 151 19.08 -0.68 -4.44
CA TYR A 151 19.50 -2.04 -4.11
C TYR A 151 18.76 -3.08 -4.96
N CYS A 152 17.44 -2.95 -5.12
CA CYS A 152 16.65 -3.84 -5.95
C CYS A 152 17.12 -3.82 -7.41
N VAL A 153 17.35 -2.64 -7.99
CA VAL A 153 17.84 -2.49 -9.37
C VAL A 153 19.21 -3.13 -9.54
N ILE A 154 20.17 -2.87 -8.64
CA ILE A 154 21.51 -3.45 -8.68
C ILE A 154 21.43 -4.98 -8.65
N VAL A 155 20.70 -5.56 -7.69
CA VAL A 155 20.56 -7.02 -7.57
C VAL A 155 19.82 -7.60 -8.76
N SER A 156 18.80 -6.92 -9.29
CA SER A 156 18.08 -7.34 -10.49
C SER A 156 18.98 -7.36 -11.73
N HIS A 157 19.91 -6.41 -11.87
CA HIS A 157 20.91 -6.43 -12.94
C HIS A 157 21.93 -7.55 -12.77
N ILE A 158 22.40 -7.82 -11.54
CA ILE A 158 23.37 -8.89 -11.26
C ILE A 158 22.75 -10.28 -11.47
N LYS A 159 21.50 -10.48 -11.04
CA LYS A 159 20.80 -11.76 -11.14
C LYS A 159 20.05 -11.96 -12.47
N GLY A 160 20.09 -10.98 -13.37
CA GLY A 160 19.42 -11.05 -14.68
C GLY A 160 17.90 -11.11 -14.60
N TYR A 161 17.28 -10.54 -13.56
CA TYR A 161 15.82 -10.53 -13.44
C TYR A 161 15.19 -9.61 -14.50
N GLN A 162 14.38 -10.19 -15.38
CA GLN A 162 13.70 -9.45 -16.44
C GLN A 162 12.47 -8.69 -15.89
N GLY A 163 12.25 -7.50 -16.44
CA GLY A 163 11.00 -6.75 -16.29
C GLY A 163 9.91 -7.32 -17.19
N ASN A 164 8.68 -6.80 -17.10
CA ASN A 164 7.63 -7.17 -18.06
C ASN A 164 8.00 -6.66 -19.47
N ASP A 165 7.90 -7.53 -20.49
CA ASP A 165 8.32 -7.25 -21.89
C ASP A 165 7.58 -6.10 -22.60
N ARG A 166 6.45 -5.63 -22.06
CA ARG A 166 5.60 -4.61 -22.71
C ARG A 166 5.53 -3.32 -21.95
N LYS A 167 6.15 -2.22 -22.45
CA LYS A 167 5.96 -0.85 -21.95
C LYS A 167 4.46 -0.48 -21.90
N ALA A 168 3.90 -0.24 -20.71
CA ALA A 168 2.52 0.23 -20.60
C ALA A 168 2.42 1.64 -21.19
N THR A 169 1.44 1.80 -22.05
CA THR A 169 1.22 3.03 -22.81
C THR A 169 0.67 4.11 -21.87
N TRP A 170 0.94 5.39 -22.13
CA TRP A 170 0.39 6.50 -21.33
C TRP A 170 -1.14 6.46 -21.21
N SER A 171 -1.84 5.90 -22.19
CA SER A 171 -3.28 5.64 -22.14
C SER A 171 -3.69 4.60 -21.08
N GLU A 172 -2.87 3.57 -20.85
CA GLU A 172 -3.11 2.53 -19.83
C GLU A 172 -2.82 3.03 -18.41
N LYS A 173 -1.84 3.94 -18.25
CA LYS A 173 -1.54 4.60 -16.97
C LYS A 173 -2.71 5.46 -16.49
N TRP A 174 -3.30 6.26 -17.40
CA TRP A 174 -4.49 7.06 -17.11
C TRP A 174 -5.74 6.20 -16.94
N ALA A 175 -5.89 5.09 -17.67
CA ALA A 175 -6.99 4.16 -17.49
C ALA A 175 -6.93 3.46 -16.12
N ALA A 176 -5.75 3.01 -15.67
CA ALA A 176 -5.55 2.37 -14.37
C ALA A 176 -5.84 3.32 -13.21
N LEU A 177 -5.41 4.58 -13.31
CA LEU A 177 -5.77 5.65 -12.35
C LEU A 177 -7.30 5.88 -12.33
N ARG A 178 -7.92 6.02 -13.49
CA ARG A 178 -9.37 6.28 -13.61
C ARG A 178 -10.21 5.09 -13.11
N GLU A 179 -9.76 3.86 -13.34
CA GLU A 179 -10.40 2.65 -12.80
C GLU A 179 -10.26 2.54 -11.28
N ALA A 180 -9.09 2.89 -10.72
CA ALA A 180 -8.89 2.90 -9.28
C ALA A 180 -9.78 3.95 -8.59
N SER A 181 -9.84 5.17 -9.14
CA SER A 181 -10.73 6.22 -8.62
C SER A 181 -12.21 5.86 -8.77
N CYS A 182 -12.62 5.27 -9.89
CA CYS A 182 -14.01 4.87 -10.13
C CYS A 182 -14.47 3.75 -9.19
N TYR A 183 -13.57 2.84 -8.79
CA TYR A 183 -13.91 1.78 -7.84
C TYR A 183 -14.20 2.31 -6.44
N VAL A 184 -13.42 3.28 -5.95
CA VAL A 184 -13.68 3.96 -4.67
C VAL A 184 -15.06 4.63 -4.69
N ILE A 185 -15.42 5.27 -5.81
CA ILE A 185 -16.73 5.92 -5.97
C ILE A 185 -17.87 4.89 -6.13
N ALA A 186 -17.65 3.80 -6.88
CA ALA A 186 -18.66 2.76 -7.11
C ALA A 186 -18.95 1.90 -5.87
N SER A 187 -18.03 1.85 -4.91
CA SER A 187 -18.21 1.14 -3.63
C SER A 187 -19.28 1.76 -2.73
N HIS A 188 -19.72 3.00 -2.98
CA HIS A 188 -20.86 3.62 -2.30
C HIS A 188 -22.23 3.04 -2.71
N HIS A 189 -22.33 2.20 -3.75
CA HIS A 189 -23.57 1.54 -4.14
C HIS A 189 -23.50 0.01 -3.93
N PRO A 190 -24.14 -0.55 -2.88
CA PRO A 190 -24.03 -1.97 -2.52
C PRO A 190 -24.53 -2.93 -3.61
N ARG A 191 -25.48 -2.51 -4.46
CA ARG A 191 -25.98 -3.32 -5.58
C ARG A 191 -25.00 -3.46 -6.75
N ARG A 192 -24.10 -2.48 -6.97
CA ARG A 192 -23.15 -2.49 -8.10
C ARG A 192 -21.87 -3.28 -7.77
N TYR A 193 -21.51 -3.36 -6.49
CA TYR A 193 -20.35 -4.11 -6.02
C TYR A 193 -20.49 -5.62 -6.24
N LEU A 194 -21.69 -6.18 -6.00
CA LEU A 194 -21.96 -7.62 -6.18
C LEU A 194 -21.85 -8.07 -7.64
N LEU A 195 -22.37 -7.26 -8.57
CA LEU A 195 -22.29 -7.50 -10.02
C LEU A 195 -20.85 -7.45 -10.54
N TRP A 196 -20.05 -6.51 -10.02
CA TRP A 196 -18.66 -6.37 -10.43
C TRP A 196 -17.78 -7.53 -9.91
N HIS A 197 -18.05 -8.02 -8.69
CA HIS A 197 -17.34 -9.17 -8.13
C HIS A 197 -17.67 -10.50 -8.84
N LEU A 198 -18.94 -10.68 -9.22
CA LEU A 198 -19.39 -11.85 -9.99
C LEU A 198 -18.80 -11.87 -11.41
N HIS A 199 -18.59 -10.72 -12.03
CA HIS A 199 -18.01 -10.62 -13.36
C HIS A 199 -16.47 -10.69 -13.36
N SER A 200 -15.81 -10.18 -12.32
CA SER A 200 -14.34 -10.17 -12.21
C SER A 200 -13.71 -11.56 -11.99
N ASN A 201 -14.46 -12.53 -11.46
CA ASN A 201 -13.95 -13.88 -11.24
C ASN A 201 -14.02 -14.78 -12.49
N ARG A 202 -14.62 -14.30 -13.60
CA ARG A 202 -14.93 -15.14 -14.76
C ARG A 202 -14.14 -14.82 -16.04
N ILE A 203 -13.33 -13.76 -16.07
CA ILE A 203 -12.67 -13.32 -17.32
C ILE A 203 -11.22 -12.92 -17.07
N GLY A 204 -10.33 -13.90 -17.26
CA GLY A 204 -8.98 -13.62 -17.72
C GLY A 204 -9.04 -13.27 -19.22
N GLY A 205 -8.69 -12.03 -19.56
CA GLY A 205 -8.61 -11.57 -20.95
C GLY A 205 -9.95 -11.08 -21.52
N ASP A 206 -10.26 -9.79 -21.32
CA ASP A 206 -10.79 -8.87 -22.35
C ASP A 206 -11.38 -7.63 -21.69
N ARG A 207 -10.51 -6.62 -21.55
CA ARG A 207 -10.73 -5.40 -20.77
C ARG A 207 -11.60 -4.34 -21.46
N CYS A 208 -12.18 -4.64 -22.63
CA CYS A 208 -12.80 -3.62 -23.49
C CYS A 208 -14.34 -3.66 -23.56
N TYR A 209 -14.98 -4.80 -23.28
CA TYR A 209 -16.42 -4.97 -23.60
C TYR A 209 -17.38 -4.40 -22.53
N VAL A 210 -16.98 -4.38 -21.26
CA VAL A 210 -17.85 -3.90 -20.16
C VAL A 210 -18.00 -2.37 -20.16
N ARG A 211 -17.17 -1.66 -20.93
CA ARG A 211 -17.21 -0.19 -21.02
C ARG A 211 -18.44 0.32 -21.78
N THR A 212 -18.99 -0.46 -22.71
CA THR A 212 -20.12 -0.02 -23.55
C THR A 212 -21.46 -0.24 -22.86
N LEU A 213 -21.62 -1.31 -22.08
CA LEU A 213 -22.91 -1.63 -21.44
C LEU A 213 -23.24 -0.70 -20.26
N LEU A 214 -22.23 -0.23 -19.50
CA LEU A 214 -22.46 0.66 -18.37
C LEU A 214 -22.65 2.13 -18.75
N TRP A 215 -22.18 2.56 -19.92
CA TRP A 215 -22.36 3.94 -20.38
C TRP A 215 -23.80 4.20 -20.87
N HIS A 216 -24.48 3.21 -21.44
CA HIS A 216 -25.85 3.37 -21.95
C HIS A 216 -26.95 3.41 -20.88
N VAL A 217 -26.61 3.12 -19.61
CA VAL A 217 -27.54 3.24 -18.47
C VAL A 217 -27.28 4.53 -17.67
N CYS A 218 -26.41 5.41 -18.19
CA CYS A 218 -25.97 6.63 -17.52
C CYS A 218 -25.98 7.87 -18.46
N VAL A 219 -26.96 7.93 -19.36
CA VAL A 219 -27.56 9.20 -19.81
C VAL A 219 -29.02 9.19 -19.35
#